data_AF-A0A1Y6G657-F1
#
_entry.id   AF-A0A1Y6G657-F1
#
_cell.length_a   1.000
_cell.length_b   1.000
_cell.length_c   1.000
_cell.angle_alpha   90.00
_cell.angle_beta   90.00
_cell.angle_gamma   90.00
#
_symmetry.space_group_name_H-M   'P 1'
#
loop_
_entity.id
_entity.type
_entity.pdbx_description
1 polymer ?
#
loop_
_entity_poly.entity_id
_entity_poly.type
_entity_poly.pdbx_seq_one_letter_code
_entity_poly.pdbx_strand_id
1 'polypeptide(L)'
;MGKNLTKYFQDRIIKVDRGGPESRIGMLMDASEDYLCLLTEDDGLVYHKTQHIKSFTDNLKEQFKFDVDVPKDFEFKKAKNFKDLLKSLVYRWVNINRGSTETVEGVLCEVKNDLVHLVNNGEIIRIAMSHIKNVSYGVKIEKAKSEKHESRQKSNDKSKNNNNNTNSSPKRTSQKLRQKSNDKSKNNNNNTYCSPQVTSQILCQESNVESENNNNNTYCSPQGTSQILRQESNVESENNNNNTNNSPQGTSQILRQESNVESENNNNNTNNSLQGTSQILRQESNVESENNNNNTNNSSQGTSEKLSQKSNDENENNNNNTNSSAQGTSQILRQESNVESENNNNNTNSIPQGTSQLLHQGSNDESENNNNNTNNSNQGTSQILHQESNVESENNNNNTNSIPQGISQILRQESNVESENNNNNTYCSPQGTSQILRQESNVESENNNNNTNNSPQGTSQKTSIENELDMSALLFSLFSLRKILRRLNF
;
A
#
# COMPACT_ATOMS: atom_id res chain seq x y z
N MET A 1 1.85 20.59 -33.23
CA MET A 1 2.61 19.80 -34.24
C MET A 1 2.04 18.39 -34.37
N GLY A 2 1.54 17.75 -33.30
CA GLY A 2 1.22 16.31 -33.33
C GLY A 2 -0.07 15.86 -34.03
N LYS A 3 -1.15 16.65 -34.12
CA LYS A 3 -2.41 16.22 -34.80
C LYS A 3 -2.26 15.79 -36.27
N ASN A 4 -1.27 16.31 -37.00
CA ASN A 4 -1.00 15.93 -38.39
C ASN A 4 0.01 14.78 -38.53
N LEU A 5 0.72 14.41 -37.45
CA LEU A 5 1.73 13.36 -37.47
C LEU A 5 1.09 11.96 -37.46
N THR A 6 0.04 11.75 -36.65
CA THR A 6 -0.71 10.47 -36.60
C THR A 6 -1.29 10.12 -37.96
N LYS A 7 -1.79 11.11 -38.71
CA LYS A 7 -2.43 10.89 -40.02
C LYS A 7 -1.52 10.27 -41.09
N TYR A 8 -0.21 10.53 -41.03
CA TYR A 8 0.73 10.10 -42.08
C TYR A 8 1.80 9.12 -41.59
N PHE A 9 2.05 9.06 -40.28
CA PHE A 9 3.18 8.34 -39.70
C PHE A 9 2.80 7.38 -38.55
N GLN A 10 1.51 7.21 -38.24
CA GLN A 10 1.09 6.17 -37.30
C GLN A 10 1.57 4.79 -37.78
N ASP A 11 2.06 3.99 -36.84
CA ASP A 11 2.64 2.66 -37.04
C ASP A 11 3.88 2.64 -37.95
N ARG A 12 4.48 3.80 -38.24
CA ARG A 12 5.75 3.90 -38.96
C ARG A 12 6.93 4.00 -38.01
N ILE A 13 8.06 3.45 -38.45
CA ILE A 13 9.35 3.61 -37.79
C ILE A 13 9.88 5.01 -38.09
N ILE A 14 10.17 5.76 -37.04
CA ILE A 14 10.60 7.14 -37.12
C ILE A 14 11.83 7.34 -36.24
N LYS A 15 12.64 8.34 -36.58
CA LYS A 15 13.70 8.84 -35.71
C LYS A 15 13.33 10.21 -35.17
N VAL A 16 13.21 10.29 -33.85
CA VAL A 16 13.05 11.53 -33.10
C VAL A 16 14.44 12.05 -32.76
N ASP A 17 14.69 13.29 -33.16
CA ASP A 17 15.96 14.00 -33.13
C ASP A 17 17.08 13.39 -33.99
N ARG A 18 17.67 14.20 -34.88
CA ARG A 18 18.64 13.73 -35.89
C ARG A 18 19.97 13.23 -35.29
N GLY A 19 20.27 13.50 -34.02
CA GLY A 19 21.46 13.03 -33.31
C GLY A 19 21.55 13.53 -31.86
N GLY A 20 22.59 13.09 -31.13
CA GLY A 20 22.81 13.42 -29.71
C GLY A 20 22.26 12.36 -28.73
N PRO A 21 22.49 12.52 -27.42
CA PRO A 21 22.11 11.52 -26.41
C PRO A 21 20.58 11.35 -26.29
N GLU A 22 19.82 12.38 -26.68
CA GLU A 22 18.35 12.41 -26.69
C GLU A 22 17.74 11.77 -27.96
N SER A 23 18.55 11.43 -28.98
CA SER A 23 18.08 10.80 -30.22
C SER A 23 17.49 9.42 -29.94
N ARG A 24 16.30 9.14 -30.50
CA ARG A 24 15.61 7.85 -30.35
C ARG A 24 14.99 7.37 -31.64
N ILE A 25 15.04 6.06 -31.87
CA ILE A 25 14.38 5.36 -32.98
C ILE A 25 13.25 4.52 -32.39
N GLY A 26 12.08 4.58 -33.00
CA GLY A 26 10.94 3.79 -32.56
C GLY A 26 9.74 3.85 -33.50
N MET A 27 8.74 3.04 -33.22
CA MET A 27 7.46 3.06 -33.91
C MET A 27 6.53 4.11 -33.29
N LEU A 28 5.94 4.98 -34.13
CA LEU A 28 4.99 5.98 -33.66
C LEU A 28 3.63 5.33 -33.37
N MET A 29 3.30 5.18 -32.09
CA MET A 29 2.06 4.53 -31.65
C MET A 29 0.87 5.49 -31.64
N ASP A 30 1.11 6.74 -31.24
CA ASP A 30 0.07 7.77 -31.15
C ASP A 30 0.68 9.18 -31.13
N ALA A 31 -0.14 10.18 -31.41
CA ALA A 31 0.24 11.58 -31.29
C ALA A 31 -0.97 12.46 -30.96
N SER A 32 -0.83 13.27 -29.91
CA SER A 32 -1.78 14.31 -29.54
C SER A 32 -1.28 15.70 -29.98
N GLU A 33 -1.90 16.78 -29.52
CA GLU A 33 -1.46 18.14 -29.84
C GLU A 33 -0.10 18.49 -29.25
N ASP A 34 0.16 18.06 -28.01
CA ASP A 34 1.28 18.46 -27.17
C ASP A 34 2.24 17.32 -26.78
N TYR A 35 1.97 16.07 -27.19
CA TYR A 35 2.89 14.93 -27.04
C TYR A 35 2.80 13.91 -28.18
N LEU A 36 3.85 13.11 -28.34
CA LEU A 36 3.95 11.92 -29.20
C LEU A 36 4.22 10.69 -28.34
N CYS A 37 3.68 9.55 -28.73
CA CYS A 37 3.91 8.25 -28.10
C CYS A 37 4.76 7.38 -29.05
N LEU A 38 5.97 7.04 -28.60
CA LEU A 38 6.95 6.30 -29.36
C LEU A 38 7.25 4.98 -28.66
N LEU A 39 7.08 3.86 -29.36
CA LEU A 39 7.56 2.57 -28.89
C LEU A 39 9.01 2.38 -29.35
N THR A 40 9.92 2.27 -28.39
CA THR A 40 11.36 2.11 -28.63
C THR A 40 11.82 0.74 -28.16
N GLU A 41 12.89 0.21 -28.75
CA GLU A 41 13.38 -1.12 -28.40
C GLU A 41 13.97 -1.19 -26.98
N ASP A 42 14.70 -0.16 -26.57
CA ASP A 42 15.46 -0.17 -25.32
C ASP A 42 14.59 0.30 -24.14
N ASP A 43 13.72 1.26 -24.43
CA ASP A 43 13.01 2.04 -23.42
C ASP A 43 11.52 1.70 -23.35
N GLY A 44 11.04 0.86 -24.27
CA GLY A 44 9.62 0.53 -24.37
C GLY A 44 8.83 1.76 -24.79
N LEU A 45 7.68 1.97 -24.16
CA LEU A 45 6.81 3.10 -24.49
C LEU A 45 7.29 4.42 -23.86
N VAL A 46 7.57 5.40 -24.72
CA VAL A 46 8.09 6.71 -24.34
C VAL A 46 7.18 7.81 -24.89
N TYR A 47 6.74 8.71 -24.03
CA TYR A 47 5.92 9.86 -24.39
C TYR A 47 6.79 11.11 -24.45
N HIS A 48 6.95 11.68 -25.63
CA HIS A 48 7.74 12.88 -25.88
C HIS A 48 6.83 14.10 -25.98
N LYS A 49 7.10 15.14 -25.21
CA LYS A 49 6.38 16.41 -25.34
C LYS A 49 6.80 17.09 -26.64
N THR A 50 5.84 17.43 -27.52
CA THR A 50 6.16 17.90 -28.89
C THR A 50 6.99 19.18 -28.90
N GLN A 51 6.87 20.01 -27.86
CA GLN A 51 7.62 21.28 -27.74
C GLN A 51 9.12 21.08 -27.56
N HIS A 52 9.56 19.90 -27.11
CA HIS A 52 10.98 19.59 -26.90
C HIS A 52 11.59 18.75 -28.03
N ILE A 53 10.80 18.36 -29.02
CA ILE A 53 11.28 17.63 -30.21
C ILE A 53 11.86 18.64 -31.20
N LYS A 54 13.14 18.48 -31.54
CA LYS A 54 13.85 19.40 -32.45
C LYS A 54 13.73 18.97 -33.90
N SER A 55 13.64 17.66 -34.15
CA SER A 55 13.46 17.14 -35.50
C SER A 55 12.80 15.77 -35.52
N PHE A 56 12.16 15.46 -36.65
CA PHE A 56 11.56 14.17 -36.95
C PHE A 56 12.09 13.71 -38.30
N THR A 57 12.45 12.43 -38.41
CA THR A 57 12.95 11.83 -39.67
C THR A 57 12.18 10.54 -39.96
N ASP A 58 11.56 10.49 -41.13
CA ASP A 58 10.88 9.29 -41.64
C ASP A 58 11.90 8.27 -42.18
N ASN A 59 11.61 6.99 -42.04
CA ASN A 59 12.47 5.87 -42.47
C ASN A 59 12.31 5.52 -43.96
N LEU A 60 12.24 6.51 -44.86
CA LEU A 60 12.00 6.30 -46.30
C LEU A 60 13.08 5.47 -47.01
N LYS A 61 14.27 5.34 -46.39
CA LYS A 61 15.41 4.59 -46.94
C LYS A 61 15.65 3.26 -46.23
N GLU A 62 14.74 2.82 -45.34
CA GLU A 62 14.85 1.61 -44.52
C GLU A 62 16.19 1.50 -43.77
N GLN A 63 16.76 2.63 -43.39
CA GLN A 63 18.06 2.69 -42.71
C GLN A 63 17.94 2.40 -41.20
N PHE A 64 16.75 2.61 -40.63
CA PHE A 64 16.46 2.32 -39.23
C PHE A 64 15.86 0.91 -39.12
N LYS A 65 16.52 0.04 -38.36
CA LYS A 65 15.98 -1.26 -37.98
C LYS A 65 15.16 -1.09 -36.70
N PHE A 66 14.04 -1.80 -36.64
CA PHE A 66 13.16 -1.84 -35.48
C PHE A 66 12.60 -3.26 -35.38
N ASP A 67 13.25 -4.09 -34.57
CA ASP A 67 13.02 -5.54 -34.50
C ASP A 67 12.16 -5.87 -33.27
N VAL A 68 10.98 -5.26 -33.18
CA VAL A 68 10.01 -5.46 -32.08
C VAL A 68 8.67 -5.87 -32.67
N ASP A 69 8.20 -7.06 -32.29
CA ASP A 69 6.88 -7.57 -32.68
C ASP A 69 5.81 -6.93 -31.78
N VAL A 70 5.11 -5.93 -32.31
CA VAL A 70 4.03 -5.24 -31.59
C VAL A 70 2.76 -6.10 -31.63
N PRO A 71 2.24 -6.58 -30.49
CA PRO A 71 0.97 -7.30 -30.45
C PRO A 71 -0.18 -6.46 -30.99
N LYS A 72 -1.12 -7.07 -31.73
CA LYS A 72 -2.30 -6.36 -32.28
C LYS A 72 -3.19 -5.73 -31.21
N ASP A 73 -3.14 -6.26 -29.98
CA ASP A 73 -3.92 -5.80 -28.83
C ASP A 73 -3.05 -5.06 -27.80
N PHE A 74 -1.93 -4.46 -28.23
CA PHE A 74 -1.03 -3.74 -27.33
C PHE A 74 -1.72 -2.49 -26.75
N GLU A 75 -2.08 -2.57 -25.46
CA GLU A 75 -2.70 -1.47 -24.75
C GLU A 75 -1.68 -0.48 -24.19
N PHE A 76 -1.95 0.80 -24.43
CA PHE A 76 -1.18 1.89 -23.87
C PHE A 76 -2.07 3.05 -23.43
N LYS A 77 -1.59 3.83 -22.45
CA LYS A 77 -2.36 4.97 -21.92
C LYS A 77 -2.43 6.08 -22.96
N LYS A 78 -3.66 6.50 -23.25
CA LYS A 78 -3.99 7.65 -24.11
C LYS A 78 -4.64 8.72 -23.25
N ALA A 79 -4.28 9.97 -23.50
CA ALA A 79 -4.87 11.11 -22.82
C ALA A 79 -4.97 12.31 -23.76
N LYS A 80 -5.85 13.25 -23.40
CA LYS A 80 -6.12 14.45 -24.22
C LYS A 80 -4.88 15.34 -24.38
N ASN A 81 -4.10 15.51 -23.31
CA ASN A 81 -2.88 16.32 -23.30
C ASN A 81 -1.82 15.66 -22.39
N PHE A 82 -0.59 16.15 -22.45
CA PHE A 82 0.54 15.57 -21.72
C PHE A 82 0.37 15.61 -20.20
N LYS A 83 -0.35 16.61 -19.68
CA LYS A 83 -0.63 16.71 -18.26
C LYS A 83 -1.64 15.67 -17.79
N ASP A 84 -2.71 15.47 -18.55
CA ASP A 84 -3.70 14.42 -18.27
C ASP A 84 -3.08 13.03 -18.43
N LEU A 85 -2.11 12.88 -19.34
CA LEU A 85 -1.28 11.69 -19.43
C LEU A 85 -0.50 11.47 -18.13
N LEU A 86 0.24 12.46 -17.64
CA LEU A 86 0.98 12.35 -16.37
C LEU A 86 0.05 12.05 -15.19
N LYS A 87 -1.15 12.64 -15.15
CA LYS A 87 -2.16 12.31 -14.13
C LYS A 87 -2.56 10.83 -14.17
N SER A 88 -2.70 10.25 -15.36
CA SER A 88 -2.97 8.82 -15.52
C SER A 88 -1.81 7.91 -15.09
N LEU A 89 -0.62 8.49 -14.88
CA LEU A 89 0.59 7.83 -14.41
C LEU A 89 0.92 8.12 -12.95
N VAL A 90 0.04 8.83 -12.23
CA VAL A 90 0.20 9.05 -10.80
C VAL A 90 0.18 7.69 -10.09
N TYR A 91 1.03 7.58 -9.07
CA TYR A 91 1.38 6.38 -8.32
C TYR A 91 2.15 5.31 -9.09
N ARG A 92 2.57 5.57 -10.33
CA ARG A 92 3.43 4.66 -11.10
C ARG A 92 4.90 5.07 -11.03
N TRP A 93 5.77 4.07 -11.15
CA TRP A 93 7.19 4.32 -11.40
C TRP A 93 7.35 4.87 -12.81
N VAL A 94 7.92 6.07 -12.89
CA VAL A 94 8.19 6.76 -14.15
C VAL A 94 9.66 7.09 -14.27
N ASN A 95 10.14 7.14 -15.49
CA ASN A 95 11.44 7.69 -15.82
C ASN A 95 11.24 8.93 -16.70
N ILE A 96 11.61 10.09 -16.15
CA ILE A 96 11.48 11.42 -16.76
C ILE A 96 12.83 11.84 -17.35
N ASN A 97 12.78 12.48 -18.52
CA ASN A 97 13.94 13.03 -19.23
C ASN A 97 15.01 11.98 -19.57
N ARG A 98 14.55 10.76 -19.86
CA ARG A 98 15.42 9.64 -20.18
C ARG A 98 16.28 9.94 -21.40
N GLY A 99 17.57 9.60 -21.32
CA GLY A 99 18.56 9.87 -22.37
C GLY A 99 19.24 11.24 -22.26
N SER A 100 18.96 12.00 -21.20
CA SER A 100 19.67 13.24 -20.88
C SER A 100 20.43 13.11 -19.56
N THR A 101 21.37 14.02 -19.28
CA THR A 101 22.04 14.11 -17.98
C THR A 101 21.09 14.49 -16.83
N GLU A 102 19.86 14.87 -17.16
CA GLU A 102 18.80 15.28 -16.23
C GLU A 102 17.77 14.16 -16.02
N THR A 103 18.15 12.90 -16.29
CA THR A 103 17.27 11.75 -16.11
C THR A 103 16.90 11.61 -14.63
N VAL A 104 15.61 11.55 -14.33
CA VAL A 104 15.09 11.32 -12.99
C VAL A 104 14.10 10.16 -13.05
N GLU A 105 14.31 9.19 -12.17
CA GLU A 105 13.36 8.11 -11.93
C GLU A 105 12.72 8.24 -10.56
N GLY A 106 11.53 7.68 -10.39
CA GLY A 106 10.82 7.66 -9.12
C GLY A 106 9.32 7.39 -9.30
N VAL A 107 8.61 7.29 -8.17
CA VAL A 107 7.16 7.17 -8.17
C VAL A 107 6.55 8.56 -8.36
N LEU A 108 5.72 8.75 -9.38
CA LEU A 108 5.02 10.00 -9.61
C LEU A 108 3.88 10.16 -8.60
N CYS A 109 4.04 10.97 -7.57
CA CYS A 109 3.05 11.07 -6.49
C CYS A 109 1.98 12.13 -6.73
N GLU A 110 2.32 13.21 -7.46
CA GLU A 110 1.40 14.32 -7.65
C GLU A 110 1.72 15.08 -8.95
N VAL A 111 0.68 15.53 -9.65
CA VAL A 111 0.79 16.33 -10.88
C VAL A 111 -0.01 17.62 -10.72
N LYS A 112 0.68 18.74 -10.51
CA LYS A 112 0.08 20.09 -10.47
C LYS A 112 0.13 20.75 -11.85
N ASN A 113 -0.35 22.00 -11.93
CA ASN A 113 -0.33 22.76 -13.19
C ASN A 113 1.10 22.99 -13.68
N ASP A 114 1.99 23.38 -12.77
CA ASP A 114 3.32 23.89 -13.15
C ASP A 114 4.47 22.96 -12.74
N LEU A 115 4.19 21.93 -11.93
CA LEU A 115 5.20 21.02 -11.40
C LEU A 115 4.64 19.62 -11.15
N VAL A 116 5.54 18.65 -11.09
CA VAL A 116 5.27 17.26 -10.71
C VAL A 116 6.15 16.87 -9.52
N HIS A 117 5.63 15.99 -8.67
CA HIS A 117 6.34 15.44 -7.53
C HIS A 117 6.67 13.97 -7.78
N LEU A 118 7.95 13.63 -7.68
CA LEU A 118 8.44 12.27 -7.70
C LEU A 118 9.03 11.92 -6.35
N VAL A 119 8.90 10.67 -5.94
CA VAL A 119 9.60 10.14 -4.77
C VAL A 119 10.63 9.12 -5.24
N ASN A 120 11.88 9.34 -4.89
CA ASN A 120 12.97 8.41 -5.15
C ASN A 120 14.01 8.51 -4.04
N ASN A 121 14.53 7.38 -3.55
CA ASN A 121 15.55 7.32 -2.48
C ASN A 121 15.20 8.11 -1.19
N GLY A 122 13.91 8.24 -0.85
CA GLY A 122 13.47 9.01 0.33
C GLY A 122 13.45 10.53 0.13
N GLU A 123 13.71 11.01 -1.08
CA GLU A 123 13.63 12.43 -1.44
C GLU A 123 12.36 12.72 -2.26
N ILE A 124 11.74 13.87 -2.00
CA ILE A 124 10.67 14.41 -2.86
C ILE A 124 11.32 15.29 -3.92
N ILE A 125 11.45 14.75 -5.13
CA ILE A 125 11.99 15.43 -6.29
C ILE A 125 10.87 16.21 -6.98
N ARG A 126 11.02 17.53 -7.08
CA ARG A 126 10.05 18.41 -7.73
C ARG A 126 10.57 18.85 -9.09
N ILE A 127 9.85 18.55 -10.16
CA ILE A 127 10.25 18.88 -11.53
C ILE A 127 9.21 19.81 -12.14
N ALA A 128 9.65 20.93 -12.73
CA ALA A 128 8.75 21.84 -13.43
C ALA A 128 8.19 21.17 -14.69
N MET A 129 6.90 21.37 -14.98
CA MET A 129 6.21 20.80 -16.15
C MET A 129 6.86 21.22 -17.49
N SER A 130 7.54 22.37 -17.52
CA SER A 130 8.31 22.88 -18.65
C SER A 130 9.67 22.20 -18.84
N HIS A 131 10.19 21.50 -17.83
CA HIS A 131 11.47 20.78 -17.88
C HIS A 131 11.29 19.31 -18.24
N ILE A 132 10.05 18.82 -18.34
CA ILE A 132 9.76 17.44 -18.74
C ILE A 132 9.74 17.36 -20.27
N LYS A 133 10.79 16.74 -20.82
CA LYS A 133 10.98 16.47 -22.26
C LYS A 133 10.28 15.18 -22.68
N ASN A 134 10.47 14.12 -21.88
CA ASN A 134 9.87 12.82 -22.12
C ASN A 134 9.55 12.11 -20.79
N VAL A 135 8.60 11.19 -20.84
CA VAL A 135 8.28 10.28 -19.74
C VAL A 135 8.08 8.87 -20.28
N SER A 136 8.61 7.88 -19.57
CA SER A 136 8.35 6.45 -19.83
C SER A 136 7.86 5.80 -18.56
N TYR A 137 6.95 4.84 -18.69
CA TYR A 137 6.43 4.05 -17.58
C TYR A 137 6.47 2.58 -17.99
N GLY A 138 7.39 1.79 -17.41
CA GLY A 138 7.47 0.32 -17.33
C GLY A 138 7.09 -0.64 -18.49
N VAL A 139 6.43 -0.21 -19.57
CA VAL A 139 5.85 -1.07 -20.61
C VAL A 139 6.91 -1.28 -21.68
N LYS A 140 7.51 -2.47 -21.70
CA LYS A 140 8.47 -2.91 -22.72
C LYS A 140 7.91 -4.12 -23.47
N ILE A 141 8.15 -4.18 -24.77
CA ILE A 141 7.80 -5.32 -25.63
C ILE A 141 9.09 -6.09 -25.95
N GLU A 142 9.05 -7.42 -25.94
CA GLU A 142 10.22 -8.26 -26.22
C GLU A 142 10.70 -8.12 -27.67
N LYS A 143 12.03 -8.17 -27.88
CA LYS A 143 12.64 -8.16 -29.23
C LYS A 143 12.46 -9.51 -29.92
N ALA A 144 12.20 -9.49 -31.23
CA ALA A 144 12.18 -10.72 -32.04
C ALA A 144 13.58 -11.35 -32.05
N LYS A 145 13.67 -12.65 -31.76
CA LYS A 145 14.96 -13.36 -31.60
C LYS A 145 15.71 -13.47 -32.94
N SER A 146 16.92 -12.92 -33.02
CA SER A 146 17.93 -13.31 -34.01
C SER A 146 18.99 -14.23 -33.38
N GLU A 147 19.24 -15.39 -34.01
CA GLU A 147 20.12 -16.45 -33.50
C GLU A 147 21.63 -16.11 -33.48
N LYS A 148 22.32 -16.75 -32.50
CA LYS A 148 23.78 -16.91 -32.23
C LYS A 148 24.47 -15.76 -31.45
N HIS A 149 25.26 -15.98 -30.40
CA HIS A 149 25.99 -17.15 -29.88
C HIS A 149 26.02 -17.18 -28.33
N GLU A 150 26.13 -18.40 -27.81
CA GLU A 150 26.29 -18.90 -26.43
C GLU A 150 26.77 -17.96 -25.30
N SER A 151 26.00 -17.92 -24.21
CA SER A 151 26.48 -18.52 -22.96
C SER A 151 25.33 -18.98 -22.05
N ARG A 152 25.27 -20.31 -21.88
CA ARG A 152 24.53 -21.12 -20.90
C ARG A 152 23.00 -21.01 -20.86
N GLN A 153 22.42 -21.84 -21.72
CA GLN A 153 21.05 -22.34 -21.76
C GLN A 153 20.46 -22.68 -20.37
N LYS A 154 19.21 -22.27 -20.15
CA LYS A 154 18.20 -23.16 -19.56
C LYS A 154 17.07 -23.32 -20.55
N SER A 155 16.84 -24.58 -20.91
CA SER A 155 15.86 -25.07 -21.87
C SER A 155 14.43 -24.85 -21.38
N ASN A 156 13.53 -24.64 -22.35
CA ASN A 156 12.11 -24.94 -22.22
C ASN A 156 11.97 -26.39 -21.74
N ASP A 157 11.50 -26.54 -20.52
CA ASP A 157 10.84 -27.74 -20.06
C ASP A 157 9.63 -27.28 -19.24
N LYS A 158 8.56 -28.06 -19.24
CA LYS A 158 7.41 -27.85 -18.35
C LYS A 158 7.93 -27.85 -16.91
N SER A 159 8.25 -26.68 -16.37
CA SER A 159 8.91 -26.56 -15.07
C SER A 159 7.87 -26.68 -13.96
N LYS A 160 7.75 -27.90 -13.42
CA LYS A 160 7.33 -28.10 -12.05
C LYS A 160 8.55 -27.78 -11.17
N ASN A 161 8.39 -26.84 -10.24
CA ASN A 161 9.40 -26.29 -9.30
C ASN A 161 10.50 -25.38 -9.90
N ASN A 162 10.29 -24.07 -9.88
CA ASN A 162 11.38 -23.09 -9.98
C ASN A 162 11.79 -22.58 -8.57
N ASN A 163 12.98 -22.95 -8.12
CA ASN A 163 13.66 -22.33 -6.97
C ASN A 163 14.50 -21.14 -7.46
N ASN A 164 13.95 -19.92 -7.40
CA ASN A 164 14.67 -18.70 -7.79
C ASN A 164 15.24 -18.02 -6.55
N ASN A 165 16.50 -18.33 -6.23
CA ASN A 165 17.22 -17.70 -5.13
C ASN A 165 18.09 -16.56 -5.65
N THR A 166 17.86 -15.35 -5.16
CA THR A 166 18.59 -14.15 -5.58
C THR A 166 19.46 -13.66 -4.42
N ASN A 167 20.79 -13.67 -4.60
CA ASN A 167 21.77 -13.23 -3.60
C ASN A 167 22.52 -12.01 -4.11
N SER A 168 22.71 -11.00 -3.25
CA SER A 168 23.58 -9.86 -3.54
C SER A 168 24.26 -9.41 -2.25
N SER A 169 25.61 -9.38 -2.27
CA SER A 169 26.46 -8.91 -1.16
C SER A 169 27.37 -7.77 -1.62
N PRO A 170 26.85 -6.60 -2.04
CA PRO A 170 27.67 -5.47 -2.48
C PRO A 170 28.27 -4.74 -1.27
N LYS A 171 29.48 -4.17 -1.46
CA LYS A 171 30.28 -3.59 -0.37
C LYS A 171 29.69 -2.35 0.31
N ARG A 172 28.71 -1.63 -0.26
CA ARG A 172 28.15 -0.40 0.34
C ARG A 172 26.63 -0.29 0.22
N THR A 173 26.09 -0.26 -0.99
CA THR A 173 24.64 -0.12 -1.25
C THR A 173 24.15 -1.26 -2.12
N SER A 174 22.96 -1.79 -1.83
CA SER A 174 22.28 -2.82 -2.63
C SER A 174 20.90 -2.35 -3.05
N GLN A 175 20.60 -2.42 -4.34
CA GLN A 175 19.26 -2.25 -4.91
C GLN A 175 18.83 -3.57 -5.54
N LYS A 176 17.63 -4.02 -5.20
CA LYS A 176 17.07 -5.26 -5.70
C LYS A 176 15.66 -5.06 -6.21
N LEU A 177 15.47 -5.39 -7.48
CA LEU A 177 14.20 -5.26 -8.17
C LEU A 177 13.68 -6.65 -8.54
N ARG A 178 12.44 -6.93 -8.17
CA ARG A 178 11.67 -8.07 -8.67
C ARG A 178 10.39 -7.52 -9.29
N GLN A 179 10.26 -7.65 -10.61
CA GLN A 179 9.06 -7.27 -11.34
C GLN A 179 8.46 -8.53 -11.96
N LYS A 180 7.16 -8.73 -11.75
CA LYS A 180 6.34 -9.75 -12.41
C LYS A 180 5.11 -9.08 -13.01
N SER A 181 4.78 -9.45 -14.23
CA SER A 181 3.63 -8.88 -14.94
C SER A 181 3.01 -9.93 -15.84
N ASN A 182 1.68 -10.12 -15.74
CA ASN A 182 0.95 -11.13 -16.51
C ASN A 182 1.56 -12.54 -16.34
N ASP A 183 1.99 -12.85 -15.12
CA ASP A 183 2.71 -14.07 -14.80
C ASP A 183 1.80 -15.05 -14.08
N LYS A 184 1.84 -16.32 -14.49
CA LYS A 184 1.25 -17.44 -13.75
C LYS A 184 2.35 -18.29 -13.16
N SER A 185 2.32 -18.50 -11.87
CA SER A 185 3.37 -19.24 -11.14
C SER A 185 2.76 -20.31 -10.24
N LYS A 186 3.33 -21.52 -10.29
CA LYS A 186 2.92 -22.61 -9.40
C LYS A 186 4.14 -23.27 -8.78
N ASN A 187 4.06 -23.58 -7.48
CA ASN A 187 5.10 -24.31 -6.75
C ASN A 187 6.49 -23.68 -6.83
N ASN A 188 6.59 -22.35 -6.67
CA ASN A 188 7.86 -21.64 -6.71
C ASN A 188 8.38 -21.31 -5.31
N ASN A 189 9.69 -21.44 -5.13
CA ASN A 189 10.36 -20.97 -3.93
C ASN A 189 11.29 -19.81 -4.28
N ASN A 190 10.87 -18.59 -3.95
CA ASN A 190 11.57 -17.36 -4.29
C ASN A 190 12.17 -16.75 -3.03
N ASN A 191 13.47 -16.99 -2.83
CA ASN A 191 14.19 -16.40 -1.71
C ASN A 191 15.02 -15.19 -2.16
N THR A 192 14.96 -14.15 -1.37
CA THR A 192 15.60 -12.86 -1.61
C THR A 192 16.50 -12.54 -0.43
N TYR A 193 17.82 -12.63 -0.59
CA TYR A 193 18.79 -12.23 0.44
C TYR A 193 19.46 -10.91 0.07
N CYS A 194 19.61 -10.02 1.05
CA CYS A 194 20.25 -8.71 0.89
C CYS A 194 20.94 -8.26 2.19
N SER A 195 22.27 -8.13 2.18
CA SER A 195 23.07 -7.78 3.37
C SER A 195 24.25 -6.83 3.08
N PRO A 196 24.01 -5.60 2.58
CA PRO A 196 25.06 -4.61 2.31
C PRO A 196 25.53 -3.86 3.58
N GLN A 197 26.69 -3.18 3.48
CA GLN A 197 27.27 -2.46 4.62
C GLN A 197 26.60 -1.12 4.97
N VAL A 198 25.76 -0.54 4.12
CA VAL A 198 25.16 0.77 4.40
C VAL A 198 23.66 0.78 4.14
N THR A 199 23.23 0.61 2.88
CA THR A 199 21.81 0.76 2.53
C THR A 199 21.31 -0.38 1.68
N SER A 200 20.13 -0.90 2.01
CA SER A 200 19.36 -1.85 1.21
C SER A 200 18.08 -1.20 0.70
N GLN A 201 17.78 -1.42 -0.58
CA GLN A 201 16.48 -1.14 -1.17
C GLN A 201 15.98 -2.41 -1.89
N ILE A 202 14.81 -2.88 -1.51
CA ILE A 202 14.14 -4.03 -2.13
C ILE A 202 12.81 -3.53 -2.68
N LEU A 203 12.62 -3.63 -3.99
CA LEU A 203 11.37 -3.32 -4.68
C LEU A 203 10.81 -4.60 -5.30
N CYS A 204 9.63 -5.00 -4.86
CA CYS A 204 8.84 -6.07 -5.46
C CYS A 204 7.57 -5.45 -6.07
N GLN A 205 7.38 -5.63 -7.37
CA GLN A 205 6.21 -5.16 -8.11
C GLN A 205 5.57 -6.36 -8.82
N GLU A 206 4.31 -6.61 -8.51
CA GLU A 206 3.52 -7.69 -9.10
C GLU A 206 2.21 -7.11 -9.65
N SER A 207 1.96 -7.34 -10.94
CA SER A 207 0.75 -6.85 -11.62
C SER A 207 0.12 -7.92 -12.50
N ASN A 208 -1.18 -8.18 -12.33
CA ASN A 208 -1.88 -9.26 -13.05
C ASN A 208 -1.15 -10.60 -12.86
N VAL A 209 -0.96 -11.00 -11.61
CA VAL A 209 -0.21 -12.22 -11.27
C VAL A 209 -1.14 -13.24 -10.65
N GLU A 210 -1.09 -14.46 -11.16
CA GLU A 210 -1.72 -15.63 -10.53
C GLU A 210 -0.61 -16.50 -9.91
N SER A 211 -0.79 -16.86 -8.65
CA SER A 211 0.24 -17.54 -7.89
C SER A 211 -0.32 -18.62 -6.98
N GLU A 212 0.13 -19.85 -7.16
CA GLU A 212 -0.35 -21.00 -6.38
C GLU A 212 0.82 -21.73 -5.72
N ASN A 213 0.69 -22.09 -4.44
CA ASN A 213 1.65 -22.94 -3.73
C ASN A 213 3.09 -22.36 -3.72
N ASN A 214 3.22 -21.05 -3.66
CA ASN A 214 4.52 -20.37 -3.69
C ASN A 214 5.03 -20.04 -2.28
N ASN A 215 6.34 -20.13 -2.10
CA ASN A 215 7.03 -19.68 -0.90
C ASN A 215 7.95 -18.52 -1.26
N ASN A 216 7.62 -17.30 -0.83
CA ASN A 216 8.37 -16.08 -1.12
C ASN A 216 9.00 -15.53 0.16
N ASN A 217 10.29 -15.82 0.38
CA ASN A 217 11.00 -15.26 1.55
C ASN A 217 11.90 -14.10 1.16
N THR A 218 11.94 -13.08 2.00
CA THR A 218 12.84 -11.93 1.90
C THR A 218 13.59 -11.76 3.19
N TYR A 219 14.91 -11.77 3.11
CA TYR A 219 15.85 -11.59 4.21
C TYR A 219 16.70 -10.36 3.93
N CYS A 220 16.52 -9.31 4.71
CA CYS A 220 17.24 -8.06 4.54
C CYS A 220 17.93 -7.67 5.85
N SER A 221 19.26 -7.52 5.84
CA SER A 221 20.03 -7.19 7.04
C SER A 221 21.21 -6.25 6.75
N PRO A 222 20.95 -4.98 6.41
CA PRO A 222 22.02 -3.99 6.23
C PRO A 222 22.56 -3.45 7.56
N GLN A 223 23.82 -2.99 7.57
CA GLN A 223 24.38 -2.31 8.76
C GLN A 223 23.90 -0.86 8.92
N GLY A 224 23.16 -0.31 7.96
CA GLY A 224 22.53 1.00 8.07
C GLY A 224 21.03 0.92 7.83
N THR A 225 20.56 1.50 6.72
CA THR A 225 19.11 1.65 6.43
C THR A 225 18.57 0.53 5.54
N SER A 226 17.34 0.10 5.81
CA SER A 226 16.57 -0.82 4.97
C SER A 226 15.28 -0.17 4.48
N GLN A 227 15.02 -0.26 3.18
CA GLN A 227 13.76 0.11 2.54
C GLN A 227 13.22 -1.09 1.77
N ILE A 228 12.02 -1.55 2.11
CA ILE A 228 11.33 -2.64 1.42
C ILE A 228 9.99 -2.10 0.93
N LEU A 229 9.80 -2.08 -0.38
CA LEU A 229 8.56 -1.70 -1.03
C LEU A 229 7.98 -2.91 -1.77
N ARG A 230 6.73 -3.27 -1.44
CA ARG A 230 5.93 -4.26 -2.16
C ARG A 230 4.69 -3.58 -2.72
N GLN A 231 4.48 -3.74 -4.02
CA GLN A 231 3.31 -3.22 -4.72
C GLN A 231 2.67 -4.38 -5.48
N GLU A 232 1.43 -4.64 -5.15
CA GLU A 232 0.63 -5.74 -5.68
C GLU A 232 -0.67 -5.15 -6.25
N SER A 233 -0.94 -5.45 -7.52
CA SER A 233 -2.12 -4.96 -8.22
C SER A 233 -2.73 -6.07 -9.09
N ASN A 234 -4.03 -6.34 -8.93
CA ASN A 234 -4.70 -7.44 -9.62
C ASN A 234 -3.93 -8.76 -9.41
N VAL A 235 -3.81 -9.19 -8.16
CA VAL A 235 -3.07 -10.39 -7.80
C VAL A 235 -4.04 -11.43 -7.25
N GLU A 236 -4.01 -12.62 -7.82
CA GLU A 236 -4.70 -13.80 -7.31
C GLU A 236 -3.65 -14.74 -6.71
N SER A 237 -3.88 -15.16 -5.47
CA SER A 237 -2.88 -15.90 -4.72
C SER A 237 -3.50 -16.98 -3.83
N GLU A 238 -3.09 -18.23 -4.03
CA GLU A 238 -3.62 -19.37 -3.30
C GLU A 238 -2.48 -20.18 -2.68
N ASN A 239 -2.62 -20.57 -1.41
CA ASN A 239 -1.69 -21.45 -0.70
C ASN A 239 -0.23 -20.92 -0.67
N ASN A 240 -0.07 -19.61 -0.63
CA ASN A 240 1.22 -18.94 -0.66
C ASN A 240 1.74 -18.63 0.75
N ASN A 241 3.04 -18.76 0.95
CA ASN A 241 3.74 -18.35 2.16
C ASN A 241 4.69 -17.20 1.84
N ASN A 242 4.39 -16.00 2.32
CA ASN A 242 5.18 -14.80 2.07
C ASN A 242 5.81 -14.32 3.38
N ASN A 243 7.13 -14.47 3.52
CA ASN A 243 7.85 -14.02 4.70
C ASN A 243 8.79 -12.85 4.38
N THR A 244 8.74 -11.79 5.17
CA THR A 244 9.69 -10.68 5.14
C THR A 244 10.37 -10.59 6.50
N ASN A 245 11.64 -11.00 6.56
CA ASN A 245 12.52 -10.88 7.70
C ASN A 245 13.50 -9.73 7.47
N ASN A 246 13.31 -8.62 8.17
CA ASN A 246 14.11 -7.41 8.05
C ASN A 246 14.82 -7.13 9.38
N SER A 247 16.14 -6.99 9.33
CA SER A 247 16.99 -6.80 10.51
C SER A 247 18.11 -5.78 10.26
N PRO A 248 17.79 -4.50 10.01
CA PRO A 248 18.80 -3.44 9.88
C PRO A 248 19.38 -3.02 11.24
N GLN A 249 20.63 -2.54 11.25
CA GLN A 249 21.21 -1.90 12.45
C GLN A 249 20.80 -0.42 12.59
N GLY A 250 20.38 0.24 11.52
CA GLY A 250 19.89 1.62 11.52
C GLY A 250 18.36 1.70 11.46
N THR A 251 17.86 2.41 10.44
CA THR A 251 16.43 2.65 10.21
C THR A 251 15.80 1.61 9.28
N SER A 252 14.50 1.36 9.48
CA SER A 252 13.72 0.40 8.69
C SER A 252 12.44 1.04 8.19
N GLN A 253 12.17 0.93 6.89
CA GLN A 253 10.91 1.31 6.26
C GLN A 253 10.38 0.13 5.43
N ILE A 254 9.19 -0.35 5.77
CA ILE A 254 8.49 -1.39 5.03
C ILE A 254 7.16 -0.78 4.57
N LEU A 255 6.97 -0.71 3.25
CA LEU A 255 5.74 -0.26 2.62
C LEU A 255 5.14 -1.41 1.81
N ARG A 256 3.89 -1.77 2.11
CA ARG A 256 3.09 -2.73 1.34
C ARG A 256 1.86 -2.03 0.80
N GLN A 257 1.66 -2.08 -0.50
CA GLN A 257 0.50 -1.52 -1.19
C GLN A 257 -0.17 -2.64 -1.98
N GLU A 258 -1.41 -2.95 -1.63
CA GLU A 258 -2.21 -4.04 -2.17
C GLU A 258 -3.50 -3.41 -2.75
N SER A 259 -3.77 -3.69 -4.02
CA SER A 259 -4.96 -3.18 -4.72
C SER A 259 -5.58 -4.24 -5.61
N ASN A 260 -6.88 -4.51 -5.47
CA ASN A 260 -7.56 -5.59 -6.18
C ASN A 260 -6.80 -6.92 -5.99
N VAL A 261 -6.72 -7.39 -4.75
CA VAL A 261 -5.99 -8.62 -4.41
C VAL A 261 -6.97 -9.64 -3.90
N GLU A 262 -6.97 -10.81 -4.52
CA GLU A 262 -7.71 -11.99 -4.08
C GLU A 262 -6.71 -12.99 -3.50
N SER A 263 -6.99 -13.46 -2.29
CA SER A 263 -6.02 -14.24 -1.53
C SER A 263 -6.66 -15.33 -0.68
N GLU A 264 -6.30 -16.58 -0.92
CA GLU A 264 -6.86 -17.73 -0.21
C GLU A 264 -5.75 -18.60 0.41
N ASN A 265 -5.94 -19.02 1.67
CA ASN A 265 -5.03 -19.93 2.38
C ASN A 265 -3.57 -19.46 2.45
N ASN A 266 -3.37 -18.14 2.47
CA ASN A 266 -2.06 -17.52 2.47
C ASN A 266 -1.54 -17.26 3.87
N ASN A 267 -0.23 -17.41 4.05
CA ASN A 267 0.46 -17.07 5.29
C ASN A 267 1.46 -15.94 5.03
N ASN A 268 1.16 -14.74 5.53
CA ASN A 268 1.99 -13.56 5.34
C ASN A 268 2.63 -13.15 6.66
N ASN A 269 3.95 -13.28 6.77
CA ASN A 269 4.70 -12.89 7.96
C ASN A 269 5.64 -11.72 7.67
N THR A 270 5.60 -10.69 8.50
CA THR A 270 6.57 -9.59 8.50
C THR A 270 7.23 -9.51 9.86
N ASN A 271 8.50 -9.91 9.93
CA ASN A 271 9.34 -9.79 11.11
C ASN A 271 10.35 -8.67 10.91
N ASN A 272 10.29 -7.63 11.73
CA ASN A 272 11.19 -6.49 11.70
C ASN A 272 11.89 -6.35 13.06
N SER A 273 13.21 -6.47 13.10
CA SER A 273 14.00 -6.41 14.34
C SER A 273 15.20 -5.48 14.16
N LEU A 274 15.25 -4.35 14.86
CA LEU A 274 16.29 -3.35 14.62
C LEU A 274 16.69 -2.53 15.85
N GLN A 275 17.86 -1.89 15.75
CA GLN A 275 18.40 -1.04 16.80
C GLN A 275 17.95 0.43 16.70
N GLY A 276 17.41 0.87 15.55
CA GLY A 276 16.93 2.23 15.34
C GLY A 276 15.41 2.38 15.30
N THR A 277 14.94 3.24 14.38
CA THR A 277 13.51 3.54 14.15
C THR A 277 12.90 2.64 13.06
N SER A 278 11.69 2.16 13.33
CA SER A 278 10.93 1.25 12.49
C SER A 278 9.64 1.90 12.00
N GLN A 279 9.39 1.85 10.70
CA GLN A 279 8.12 2.25 10.09
C GLN A 279 7.59 1.13 9.21
N ILE A 280 6.38 0.67 9.51
CA ILE A 280 5.64 -0.31 8.72
C ILE A 280 4.33 0.33 8.28
N LEU A 281 4.17 0.52 6.97
CA LEU A 281 2.96 1.04 6.36
C LEU A 281 2.35 -0.04 5.46
N ARG A 282 1.08 -0.39 5.73
CA ARG A 282 0.27 -1.26 4.87
C ARG A 282 -0.95 -0.49 4.40
N GLN A 283 -1.16 -0.50 3.09
CA GLN A 283 -2.31 0.11 2.43
C GLN A 283 -2.97 -0.97 1.57
N GLU A 284 -4.21 -1.29 1.90
CA GLU A 284 -5.06 -2.28 1.25
C GLU A 284 -6.29 -1.56 0.70
N SER A 285 -6.66 -1.90 -0.53
CA SER A 285 -7.89 -1.43 -1.14
C SER A 285 -8.47 -2.48 -2.07
N ASN A 286 -9.76 -2.78 -1.94
CA ASN A 286 -10.40 -3.85 -2.71
C ASN A 286 -9.65 -5.18 -2.52
N VAL A 287 -9.39 -5.57 -1.28
CA VAL A 287 -8.75 -6.84 -0.95
C VAL A 287 -9.79 -7.83 -0.48
N GLU A 288 -9.89 -8.95 -1.18
CA GLU A 288 -10.68 -10.12 -0.80
C GLU A 288 -9.74 -11.19 -0.26
N SER A 289 -10.06 -11.69 0.94
CA SER A 289 -9.17 -12.60 1.64
C SER A 289 -9.88 -13.65 2.45
N GLU A 290 -9.54 -14.91 2.21
CA GLU A 290 -10.15 -16.07 2.89
C GLU A 290 -9.08 -16.99 3.50
N ASN A 291 -9.28 -17.42 4.74
CA ASN A 291 -8.41 -18.39 5.44
C ASN A 291 -6.94 -17.95 5.54
N ASN A 292 -6.67 -16.64 5.55
CA ASN A 292 -5.33 -16.08 5.58
C ASN A 292 -4.83 -15.88 7.01
N ASN A 293 -3.52 -16.09 7.19
CA ASN A 293 -2.83 -15.81 8.44
C ASN A 293 -1.80 -14.70 8.23
N ASN A 294 -2.05 -13.52 8.78
CA ASN A 294 -1.17 -12.36 8.64
C ASN A 294 -0.53 -12.02 9.99
N ASN A 295 0.79 -12.19 10.10
CA ASN A 295 1.53 -11.85 11.31
C ASN A 295 2.50 -10.70 11.06
N THR A 296 2.47 -9.68 11.91
CA THR A 296 3.46 -8.59 11.93
C THR A 296 4.13 -8.54 13.29
N ASN A 297 5.42 -8.84 13.35
CA ASN A 297 6.24 -8.69 14.55
C ASN A 297 7.22 -7.54 14.36
N ASN A 298 7.12 -6.49 15.19
CA ASN A 298 8.02 -5.35 15.15
C ASN A 298 8.74 -5.19 16.50
N SER A 299 10.07 -5.29 16.47
CA SER A 299 10.92 -5.11 17.64
C SER A 299 11.98 -4.04 17.37
N SER A 300 11.95 -2.94 18.12
CA SER A 300 12.87 -1.82 17.93
C SER A 300 13.50 -1.33 19.24
N GLN A 301 14.79 -0.99 19.24
CA GLN A 301 15.38 -0.25 20.38
C GLN A 301 15.01 1.25 20.36
N GLY A 302 14.65 1.80 19.20
CA GLY A 302 14.13 3.16 19.09
C GLY A 302 12.60 3.22 19.12
N THR A 303 12.04 3.92 18.13
CA THR A 303 10.60 4.07 17.92
C THR A 303 10.08 3.03 16.94
N SER A 304 8.88 2.50 17.21
CA SER A 304 8.11 1.61 16.34
C SER A 304 6.82 2.32 15.92
N GLU A 305 6.65 2.51 14.61
CA GLU A 305 5.43 3.05 14.00
C GLU A 305 4.84 2.02 13.04
N LYS A 306 3.58 1.66 13.26
CA LYS A 306 2.79 0.83 12.35
C LYS A 306 1.52 1.58 11.96
N LEU A 307 1.29 1.70 10.66
CA LEU A 307 0.05 2.22 10.09
C LEU A 307 -0.53 1.17 9.14
N SER A 308 -1.78 0.78 9.38
CA SER A 308 -2.58 -0.05 8.50
C SER A 308 -3.80 0.74 8.03
N GLN A 309 -3.98 0.83 6.72
CA GLN A 309 -5.15 1.45 6.09
C GLN A 309 -5.81 0.40 5.20
N LYS A 310 -7.09 0.17 5.41
CA LYS A 310 -7.92 -0.78 4.64
C LYS A 310 -9.15 -0.05 4.13
N SER A 311 -9.54 -0.33 2.89
CA SER A 311 -10.74 0.26 2.32
C SER A 311 -11.43 -0.65 1.31
N ASN A 312 -12.74 -0.85 1.45
CA ASN A 312 -13.50 -1.77 0.60
C ASN A 312 -12.89 -3.19 0.62
N ASP A 313 -12.55 -3.70 1.80
CA ASP A 313 -11.95 -5.02 1.93
C ASP A 313 -12.99 -6.02 2.46
N GLU A 314 -12.97 -7.24 1.94
CA GLU A 314 -13.78 -8.37 2.40
C GLU A 314 -12.84 -9.44 2.98
N ASN A 315 -13.12 -9.86 4.22
CA ASN A 315 -12.22 -10.72 4.98
C ASN A 315 -13.01 -11.86 5.64
N GLU A 316 -12.68 -13.11 5.34
CA GLU A 316 -13.33 -14.28 5.93
C GLU A 316 -12.31 -15.25 6.54
N ASN A 317 -12.57 -15.74 7.76
CA ASN A 317 -11.76 -16.77 8.43
C ASN A 317 -10.26 -16.40 8.58
N ASN A 318 -9.95 -15.11 8.63
CA ASN A 318 -8.58 -14.62 8.69
C ASN A 318 -8.09 -14.49 10.14
N ASN A 319 -6.80 -14.76 10.34
CA ASN A 319 -6.11 -14.55 11.60
C ASN A 319 -5.03 -13.48 11.44
N ASN A 320 -5.26 -12.30 12.01
CA ASN A 320 -4.34 -11.17 11.92
C ASN A 320 -3.71 -10.87 13.28
N ASN A 321 -2.39 -11.07 13.40
CA ASN A 321 -1.65 -10.76 14.62
C ASN A 321 -0.66 -9.62 14.41
N THR A 322 -0.68 -8.64 15.32
CA THR A 322 0.26 -7.53 15.35
C THR A 322 0.93 -7.49 16.71
N ASN A 323 2.24 -7.73 16.75
CA ASN A 323 3.05 -7.63 17.95
C ASN A 323 4.06 -6.48 17.80
N SER A 324 4.06 -5.55 18.76
CA SER A 324 5.02 -4.45 18.81
C SER A 324 5.71 -4.40 20.16
N SER A 325 7.05 -4.42 20.14
CA SER A 325 7.90 -4.20 21.31
C SER A 325 8.91 -3.11 20.98
N ALA A 326 8.90 -1.99 21.70
CA ALA A 326 9.87 -0.91 21.51
C ALA A 326 10.51 -0.51 22.84
N GLN A 327 11.83 -0.29 22.89
CA GLN A 327 12.41 0.31 24.12
C GLN A 327 11.98 1.78 24.27
N GLY A 328 11.78 2.49 23.16
CA GLY A 328 11.23 3.84 23.15
C GLY A 328 9.70 3.87 23.07
N THR A 329 9.19 4.43 21.98
CA THR A 329 7.76 4.61 21.73
C THR A 329 7.23 3.56 20.75
N SER A 330 6.02 3.07 20.97
CA SER A 330 5.27 2.26 20.00
C SER A 330 3.97 2.95 19.63
N GLN A 331 3.73 3.12 18.34
CA GLN A 331 2.49 3.64 17.76
C GLN A 331 1.92 2.59 16.81
N ILE A 332 0.67 2.19 17.03
CA ILE A 332 -0.09 1.33 16.12
C ILE A 332 -1.37 2.07 15.77
N LEU A 333 -1.52 2.38 14.49
CA LEU A 333 -2.70 3.02 13.91
C LEU A 333 -3.33 2.06 12.91
N ARG A 334 -4.61 1.74 13.13
CA ARG A 334 -5.47 1.02 12.18
C ARG A 334 -6.61 1.93 11.77
N GLN A 335 -6.78 2.08 10.46
CA GLN A 335 -7.84 2.84 9.83
C GLN A 335 -8.54 1.91 8.84
N GLU A 336 -9.83 1.70 9.06
CA GLU A 336 -10.67 0.77 8.32
C GLU A 336 -11.90 1.56 7.84
N SER A 337 -12.30 1.32 6.60
CA SER A 337 -13.50 1.95 6.03
C SER A 337 -14.16 1.07 4.98
N ASN A 338 -15.47 0.86 5.06
CA ASN A 338 -16.18 -0.06 4.18
C ASN A 338 -15.54 -1.46 4.22
N VAL A 339 -15.26 -1.98 5.42
CA VAL A 339 -14.70 -3.32 5.60
C VAL A 339 -15.79 -4.26 6.03
N GLU A 340 -15.94 -5.36 5.30
CA GLU A 340 -16.79 -6.49 5.66
C GLU A 340 -15.92 -7.62 6.19
N SER A 341 -16.34 -8.22 7.30
CA SER A 341 -15.47 -9.15 8.03
C SER A 341 -16.24 -10.25 8.76
N GLU A 342 -15.98 -11.52 8.44
CA GLU A 342 -16.63 -12.66 9.07
C GLU A 342 -15.62 -13.67 9.64
N ASN A 343 -15.88 -14.19 10.85
CA ASN A 343 -15.11 -15.26 11.49
C ASN A 343 -13.60 -14.96 11.66
N ASN A 344 -13.25 -13.68 11.74
CA ASN A 344 -11.87 -13.22 11.83
C ASN A 344 -11.38 -13.15 13.27
N ASN A 345 -10.08 -13.40 13.46
CA ASN A 345 -9.40 -13.22 14.74
C ASN A 345 -8.28 -12.18 14.60
N ASN A 346 -8.48 -11.01 15.20
CA ASN A 346 -7.52 -9.91 15.14
C ASN A 346 -6.91 -9.65 16.51
N ASN A 347 -5.60 -9.89 16.67
CA ASN A 347 -4.89 -9.63 17.92
C ASN A 347 -3.85 -8.52 17.75
N THR A 348 -3.85 -7.56 18.67
CA THR A 348 -2.86 -6.48 18.76
C THR A 348 -2.21 -6.51 20.13
N ASN A 349 -0.92 -6.85 20.19
CA ASN A 349 -0.12 -6.86 21.41
C ASN A 349 0.95 -5.77 21.36
N SER A 350 0.94 -4.88 22.35
CA SER A 350 1.92 -3.79 22.49
C SER A 350 2.59 -3.83 23.85
N ILE A 351 3.92 -3.95 23.87
CA ILE A 351 4.73 -4.06 25.08
C ILE A 351 5.97 -3.14 25.01
N PRO A 352 5.82 -1.82 24.81
CA PRO A 352 6.97 -0.92 24.84
C PRO A 352 7.47 -0.64 26.26
N GLN A 353 8.74 -0.30 26.40
CA GLN A 353 9.30 0.20 27.67
C GLN A 353 8.97 1.68 27.91
N GLY A 354 8.77 2.47 26.86
CA GLY A 354 8.30 3.85 26.98
C GLY A 354 6.78 3.99 26.78
N THR A 355 6.40 4.82 25.82
CA THR A 355 5.01 5.17 25.52
C THR A 355 4.38 4.19 24.52
N SER A 356 3.12 3.84 24.75
CA SER A 356 2.30 3.04 23.84
C SER A 356 1.08 3.85 23.39
N GLN A 357 0.90 3.99 22.08
CA GLN A 357 -0.27 4.61 21.47
C GLN A 357 -0.93 3.62 20.52
N LEU A 358 -2.17 3.26 20.82
CA LEU A 358 -2.99 2.39 20.00
C LEU A 358 -4.22 3.18 19.56
N LEU A 359 -4.40 3.32 18.25
CA LEU A 359 -5.54 4.00 17.66
C LEU A 359 -6.19 3.07 16.63
N HIS A 360 -7.46 2.80 16.86
CA HIS A 360 -8.34 2.10 15.93
C HIS A 360 -9.44 3.07 15.49
N GLN A 361 -9.57 3.25 14.17
CA GLN A 361 -10.60 4.05 13.53
C GLN A 361 -11.31 3.18 12.50
N GLY A 362 -12.61 3.00 12.65
CA GLY A 362 -13.46 2.24 11.73
C GLY A 362 -14.65 3.07 11.26
N SER A 363 -15.08 2.90 10.02
CA SER A 363 -16.26 3.60 9.50
C SER A 363 -16.98 2.86 8.38
N ASN A 364 -18.30 2.74 8.46
CA ASN A 364 -19.11 1.96 7.52
C ASN A 364 -18.65 0.49 7.47
N ASP A 365 -18.32 -0.09 8.61
CA ASP A 365 -17.78 -1.45 8.67
C ASP A 365 -18.88 -2.41 9.14
N GLU A 366 -18.89 -3.61 8.57
CA GLU A 366 -19.79 -4.72 8.92
C GLU A 366 -18.96 -5.90 9.44
N SER A 367 -19.42 -6.51 10.52
CA SER A 367 -18.63 -7.55 11.20
C SER A 367 -19.46 -8.62 11.87
N GLU A 368 -19.18 -9.89 11.58
CA GLU A 368 -19.87 -11.02 12.18
C GLU A 368 -18.89 -12.06 12.74
N ASN A 369 -19.16 -12.58 13.94
CA ASN A 369 -18.40 -13.68 14.57
C ASN A 369 -16.90 -13.39 14.74
N ASN A 370 -16.51 -12.12 14.80
CA ASN A 370 -15.12 -11.69 14.90
C ASN A 370 -14.63 -11.64 16.36
N ASN A 371 -13.35 -11.95 16.56
CA ASN A 371 -12.68 -11.83 17.85
C ASN A 371 -11.54 -10.82 17.74
N ASN A 372 -11.72 -9.64 18.33
CA ASN A 372 -10.73 -8.56 18.31
C ASN A 372 -10.14 -8.38 19.72
N ASN A 373 -8.86 -8.66 19.89
CA ASN A 373 -8.17 -8.50 21.16
C ASN A 373 -7.06 -7.45 21.08
N THR A 374 -7.04 -6.53 22.04
CA THR A 374 -6.00 -5.52 22.20
C THR A 374 -5.36 -5.66 23.57
N ASN A 375 -4.11 -6.09 23.62
CA ASN A 375 -3.34 -6.22 24.86
C ASN A 375 -2.22 -5.19 24.90
N ASN A 376 -2.18 -4.37 25.94
CA ASN A 376 -1.18 -3.34 26.14
C ASN A 376 -0.56 -3.44 27.53
N SER A 377 0.75 -3.67 27.60
CA SER A 377 1.47 -3.90 28.86
C SER A 377 2.81 -3.16 28.85
N ASN A 378 2.77 -1.84 28.80
CA ASN A 378 3.97 -1.01 28.74
C ASN A 378 4.50 -0.56 30.12
N GLN A 379 5.76 -0.15 30.19
CA GLN A 379 6.34 0.38 31.44
C GLN A 379 6.03 1.87 31.64
N GLY A 380 5.73 2.61 30.56
CA GLY A 380 5.40 4.04 30.61
C GLY A 380 3.91 4.35 30.51
N THR A 381 3.57 5.32 29.65
CA THR A 381 2.21 5.82 29.44
C THR A 381 1.52 5.09 28.30
N SER A 382 0.31 4.60 28.54
CA SER A 382 -0.58 3.94 27.56
C SER A 382 -1.71 4.88 27.16
N GLN A 383 -1.94 5.01 25.86
CA GLN A 383 -3.10 5.65 25.26
C GLN A 383 -3.73 4.68 24.28
N ILE A 384 -4.99 4.34 24.51
CA ILE A 384 -5.81 3.49 23.64
C ILE A 384 -7.03 4.30 23.23
N LEU A 385 -7.23 4.45 21.93
CA LEU A 385 -8.36 5.15 21.34
C LEU A 385 -9.06 4.26 20.33
N HIS A 386 -10.35 4.02 20.55
CA HIS A 386 -11.26 3.41 19.58
C HIS A 386 -12.26 4.46 19.12
N GLN A 387 -12.40 4.61 17.81
CA GLN A 387 -13.32 5.53 17.15
C GLN A 387 -14.05 4.77 16.06
N GLU A 388 -15.36 4.62 16.22
CA GLU A 388 -16.20 3.84 15.32
C GLU A 388 -17.43 4.66 14.90
N SER A 389 -17.76 4.63 13.61
CA SER A 389 -18.92 5.36 13.07
C SER A 389 -19.65 4.58 11.98
N ASN A 390 -20.97 4.46 12.05
CA ASN A 390 -21.76 3.65 11.10
C ASN A 390 -21.23 2.20 11.08
N VAL A 391 -21.35 1.49 12.19
CA VAL A 391 -20.86 0.11 12.31
C VAL A 391 -22.03 -0.81 12.59
N GLU A 392 -22.12 -1.90 11.84
CA GLU A 392 -23.04 -3.00 12.10
C GLU A 392 -22.23 -4.21 12.55
N SER A 393 -22.67 -4.85 13.65
CA SER A 393 -21.84 -5.89 14.27
C SER A 393 -22.66 -6.95 15.00
N GLU A 394 -22.40 -8.23 14.71
CA GLU A 394 -23.10 -9.35 15.32
C GLU A 394 -22.13 -10.42 15.87
N ASN A 395 -22.41 -10.94 17.07
CA ASN A 395 -21.68 -12.05 17.69
C ASN A 395 -20.16 -11.81 17.86
N ASN A 396 -19.74 -10.55 17.92
CA ASN A 396 -18.34 -10.16 18.02
C ASN A 396 -17.85 -10.13 19.46
N ASN A 397 -16.58 -10.47 19.66
CA ASN A 397 -15.90 -10.37 20.96
C ASN A 397 -14.74 -9.38 20.86
N ASN A 398 -14.93 -8.18 21.41
CA ASN A 398 -13.95 -7.10 21.39
C ASN A 398 -13.37 -6.88 22.78
N ASN A 399 -12.14 -7.34 23.04
CA ASN A 399 -11.50 -7.22 24.34
C ASN A 399 -10.32 -6.23 24.32
N THR A 400 -10.25 -5.37 25.32
CA THR A 400 -9.13 -4.45 25.55
C THR A 400 -8.54 -4.68 26.94
N ASN A 401 -7.31 -5.19 27.01
CA ASN A 401 -6.56 -5.36 28.25
C ASN A 401 -5.41 -4.35 28.31
N SER A 402 -5.45 -3.43 29.27
CA SER A 402 -4.40 -2.42 29.49
C SER A 402 -3.84 -2.54 30.91
N ILE A 403 -2.57 -2.91 31.03
CA ILE A 403 -1.86 -3.08 32.31
C ILE A 403 -0.52 -2.31 32.30
N PRO A 404 -0.51 -0.97 32.17
CA PRO A 404 0.73 -0.18 32.27
C PRO A 404 1.34 -0.17 33.66
N GLN A 405 2.66 0.01 33.77
CA GLN A 405 3.24 0.46 35.05
C GLN A 405 2.98 1.95 35.31
N GLY A 406 2.91 2.77 34.25
CA GLY A 406 2.62 4.20 34.38
C GLY A 406 1.14 4.52 34.36
N ILE A 407 0.76 5.42 33.45
CA ILE A 407 -0.61 5.94 33.29
C ILE A 407 -1.32 5.16 32.17
N SER A 408 -2.61 4.89 32.34
CA SER A 408 -3.47 4.36 31.28
C SER A 408 -4.60 5.33 30.94
N GLN A 409 -4.74 5.67 29.66
CA GLN A 409 -5.88 6.40 29.12
C GLN A 409 -6.56 5.54 28.06
N ILE A 410 -7.85 5.29 28.23
CA ILE A 410 -8.69 4.57 27.27
C ILE A 410 -9.85 5.48 26.89
N LEU A 411 -9.99 5.77 25.61
CA LEU A 411 -11.09 6.52 25.04
C LEU A 411 -11.81 5.66 24.00
N ARG A 412 -13.12 5.53 24.14
CA ARG A 412 -14.00 4.90 23.15
C ARG A 412 -15.03 5.92 22.70
N GLN A 413 -15.16 6.09 21.40
CA GLN A 413 -16.10 7.00 20.76
C GLN A 413 -16.86 6.21 19.69
N GLU A 414 -18.16 6.08 19.87
CA GLU A 414 -19.03 5.27 19.02
C GLU A 414 -20.20 6.15 18.54
N SER A 415 -20.50 6.08 17.24
CA SER A 415 -21.57 6.86 16.62
C SER A 415 -22.31 6.05 15.55
N ASN A 416 -23.65 6.05 15.59
CA ASN A 416 -24.47 5.26 14.66
C ASN A 416 -24.02 3.79 14.62
N VAL A 417 -24.05 3.12 15.77
CA VAL A 417 -23.63 1.71 15.87
C VAL A 417 -24.86 0.85 16.11
N GLU A 418 -25.06 -0.16 15.28
CA GLU A 418 -26.06 -1.21 15.47
C GLU A 418 -25.33 -2.50 15.83
N SER A 419 -25.76 -3.16 16.90
CA SER A 419 -25.00 -4.28 17.45
C SER A 419 -25.85 -5.31 18.16
N GLU A 420 -25.59 -6.60 17.88
CA GLU A 420 -26.32 -7.70 18.48
C GLU A 420 -25.37 -8.80 19.01
N ASN A 421 -25.63 -9.31 20.23
CA ASN A 421 -24.89 -10.41 20.85
C ASN A 421 -23.37 -10.19 20.99
N ASN A 422 -22.92 -8.93 21.02
CA ASN A 422 -21.50 -8.57 21.10
C ASN A 422 -20.99 -8.56 22.55
N ASN A 423 -19.72 -8.88 22.73
CA ASN A 423 -19.03 -8.87 24.02
C ASN A 423 -17.87 -7.85 23.98
N ASN A 424 -18.11 -6.62 24.43
CA ASN A 424 -17.13 -5.53 24.37
C ASN A 424 -16.50 -5.27 25.75
N ASN A 425 -15.47 -6.05 26.07
CA ASN A 425 -14.83 -6.03 27.38
C ASN A 425 -13.61 -5.09 27.44
N THR A 426 -13.45 -4.40 28.56
CA THR A 426 -12.28 -3.56 28.83
C THR A 426 -11.78 -3.84 30.25
N TYR A 427 -10.55 -4.31 30.36
CA TYR A 427 -9.82 -4.49 31.60
C TYR A 427 -8.66 -3.50 31.68
N CYS A 428 -8.67 -2.61 32.66
CA CYS A 428 -7.66 -1.58 32.86
C CYS A 428 -7.13 -1.66 34.30
N SER A 429 -5.84 -1.95 34.47
CA SER A 429 -5.22 -2.14 35.80
C SER A 429 -3.79 -1.57 35.86
N PRO A 430 -3.59 -0.25 35.68
CA PRO A 430 -2.25 0.32 35.79
C PRO A 430 -1.74 0.38 37.25
N GLN A 431 -0.42 0.42 37.44
CA GLN A 431 0.16 0.75 38.76
C GLN A 431 0.00 2.24 39.09
N GLY A 432 -0.03 3.11 38.08
CA GLY A 432 -0.30 4.55 38.24
C GLY A 432 -1.78 4.90 38.16
N THR A 433 -2.09 5.99 37.45
CA THR A 433 -3.45 6.52 37.26
C THR A 433 -4.13 5.88 36.06
N SER A 434 -5.44 5.65 36.14
CA SER A 434 -6.28 5.28 34.99
C SER A 434 -7.38 6.31 34.70
N GLN A 435 -7.62 6.53 33.41
CA GLN A 435 -8.78 7.26 32.91
C GLN A 435 -9.45 6.44 31.81
N ILE A 436 -10.75 6.20 31.94
CA ILE A 436 -11.57 5.58 30.91
C ILE A 436 -12.72 6.53 30.59
N LEU A 437 -12.81 6.93 29.32
CA LEU A 437 -13.89 7.75 28.79
C LEU A 437 -14.60 6.97 27.68
N ARG A 438 -15.93 6.82 27.81
CA ARG A 438 -16.81 6.29 26.77
C ARG A 438 -17.75 7.41 26.32
N GLN A 439 -17.87 7.60 25.02
CA GLN A 439 -18.79 8.55 24.40
C GLN A 439 -19.58 7.82 23.33
N GLU A 440 -20.90 7.77 23.47
CA GLU A 440 -21.78 7.01 22.61
C GLU A 440 -22.88 7.95 22.07
N SER A 441 -23.23 7.80 20.80
CA SER A 441 -24.29 8.58 20.14
C SER A 441 -25.02 7.72 19.10
N ASN A 442 -26.34 7.66 19.14
CA ASN A 442 -27.15 6.79 18.26
C ASN A 442 -26.62 5.34 18.26
N VAL A 443 -26.48 4.73 19.43
CA VAL A 443 -26.07 3.32 19.56
C VAL A 443 -27.30 2.49 19.87
N GLU A 444 -27.62 1.55 19.00
CA GLU A 444 -28.66 0.54 19.20
C GLU A 444 -27.97 -0.80 19.51
N SER A 445 -28.34 -1.42 20.62
CA SER A 445 -27.71 -2.67 21.06
C SER A 445 -28.72 -3.66 21.64
N GLU A 446 -28.61 -4.92 21.22
CA GLU A 446 -29.42 -6.03 21.73
C GLU A 446 -28.51 -7.17 22.23
N ASN A 447 -28.76 -7.65 23.45
CA ASN A 447 -28.01 -8.75 24.08
C ASN A 447 -26.49 -8.57 24.20
N ASN A 448 -25.99 -7.33 24.13
CA ASN A 448 -24.57 -7.04 24.27
C ASN A 448 -24.08 -7.11 25.72
N ASN A 449 -22.85 -7.59 25.92
CA ASN A 449 -22.14 -7.58 27.19
C ASN A 449 -20.94 -6.62 27.15
N ASN A 450 -21.10 -5.44 27.74
CA ASN A 450 -20.10 -4.37 27.72
C ASN A 450 -19.40 -4.20 29.07
N ASN A 451 -18.61 -5.18 29.52
CA ASN A 451 -17.96 -5.11 30.83
C ASN A 451 -16.75 -4.16 30.83
N THR A 452 -16.69 -3.25 31.79
CA THR A 452 -15.52 -2.37 32.00
C THR A 452 -15.03 -2.47 33.43
N ASN A 453 -13.92 -3.19 33.64
CA ASN A 453 -13.23 -3.31 34.91
C ASN A 453 -12.03 -2.34 34.95
N ASN A 454 -12.03 -1.43 35.93
CA ASN A 454 -10.97 -0.44 36.13
C ASN A 454 -10.44 -0.53 37.56
N SER A 455 -9.23 -1.05 37.73
CA SER A 455 -8.63 -1.35 39.04
C SER A 455 -7.18 -0.86 39.14
N PRO A 456 -6.91 0.46 39.07
CA PRO A 456 -5.57 0.98 39.24
C PRO A 456 -5.09 0.89 40.70
N GLN A 457 -3.77 0.86 40.92
CA GLN A 457 -3.20 1.04 42.27
C GLN A 457 -3.19 2.52 42.71
N GLY A 458 -3.18 3.45 41.74
CA GLY A 458 -3.31 4.89 41.98
C GLY A 458 -4.75 5.39 41.90
N THR A 459 -4.94 6.57 41.28
CA THR A 459 -6.26 7.18 41.11
C THR A 459 -7.00 6.64 39.88
N SER A 460 -8.33 6.56 39.96
CA SER A 460 -9.20 6.16 38.84
C SER A 460 -10.20 7.26 38.49
N GLN A 461 -10.44 7.44 37.19
CA GLN A 461 -11.60 8.17 36.68
C GLN A 461 -12.27 7.33 35.59
N LYS A 462 -13.59 7.13 35.71
CA LYS A 462 -14.43 6.46 34.71
C LYS A 462 -15.60 7.39 34.39
N THR A 463 -15.75 7.76 33.13
CA THR A 463 -16.83 8.64 32.66
C THR A 463 -17.49 7.99 31.44
N SER A 464 -18.81 7.90 31.45
CA SER A 464 -19.61 7.54 30.27
C SER A 464 -20.51 8.73 29.93
N ILE A 465 -20.55 9.10 28.65
CA ILE A 465 -21.41 10.16 28.12
C ILE A 465 -22.22 9.55 26.99
N GLU A 466 -23.51 9.39 27.21
CA GLU A 466 -24.47 8.99 26.18
C GLU A 466 -25.17 10.26 25.69
N ASN A 467 -24.89 10.62 24.43
CA ASN A 467 -25.63 11.67 23.76
C ASN A 467 -26.78 11.00 23.01
N GLU A 468 -27.90 10.78 23.69
CA GLU A 468 -29.16 10.61 22.98
C GLU A 468 -29.43 11.93 22.26
N LEU A 469 -29.18 11.97 20.95
CA LEU A 469 -29.95 12.86 20.11
C LEU A 469 -31.38 12.35 20.20
N ASP A 470 -32.12 12.91 21.16
CA ASP A 470 -33.54 12.65 21.33
C ASP A 470 -34.23 12.93 19.99
N MET A 471 -34.44 11.86 19.22
CA MET A 471 -35.13 11.88 17.94
C MET A 471 -36.55 12.41 18.13
N SER A 472 -37.09 12.42 19.36
CA SER A 472 -38.35 13.09 19.67
C SER A 472 -38.23 14.61 19.51
N ALA A 473 -37.09 15.24 19.79
CA ALA A 473 -36.87 16.68 19.59
C ALA A 473 -36.69 17.04 18.11
N LEU A 474 -36.03 16.18 17.32
CA LEU A 474 -35.92 16.33 15.87
C LEU A 474 -37.28 16.10 15.19
N LEU A 475 -38.04 15.08 15.62
CA LEU A 475 -39.42 14.86 15.20
C LEU A 475 -40.34 15.99 15.65
N PHE A 476 -40.19 16.55 16.86
CA PHE A 476 -40.97 17.72 17.31
C PHE A 476 -40.66 18.96 16.48
N SER A 477 -39.38 19.15 16.10
CA SER A 477 -38.95 20.25 15.24
C SER A 477 -39.46 20.10 13.80
N LEU A 478 -39.45 18.88 13.25
CA LEU A 478 -39.99 18.53 11.93
C LEU A 478 -41.52 18.57 11.91
N PHE A 479 -42.18 18.19 13.01
CA PHE A 479 -43.64 18.30 13.16
C PHE A 479 -44.06 19.76 13.31
N SER A 480 -43.27 20.58 14.02
CA SER A 480 -43.48 22.02 14.13
C SER A 480 -43.23 22.74 12.80
N LEU A 481 -42.19 22.36 12.04
CA LEU A 481 -41.96 22.87 10.69
C LEU A 481 -43.09 22.47 9.74
N ARG A 482 -43.59 21.22 9.79
CA ARG A 482 -44.77 20.78 9.01
C ARG A 482 -46.05 21.52 9.39
N LYS A 483 -46.23 21.88 10.67
CA LYS A 483 -47.40 22.65 11.14
C LYS A 483 -47.32 24.13 10.74
N ILE A 484 -46.11 24.68 10.64
CA ILE A 484 -45.83 26.03 10.14
C ILE A 484 -45.98 26.07 8.61
N LEU A 485 -45.47 25.08 7.89
CA LEU A 485 -45.60 24.95 6.43
C LEU A 485 -47.05 24.70 6.00
N ARG A 486 -47.85 23.94 6.77
CA ARG A 486 -49.31 23.80 6.51
C ARG A 486 -50.13 25.05 6.81
N ARG A 487 -49.58 26.03 7.52
CA ARG A 487 -50.23 27.34 7.78
C ARG A 487 -49.84 28.41 6.74
N LEU A 488 -48.84 28.13 5.92
CA LEU A 488 -48.41 28.96 4.81
C LEU A 488 -48.87 28.26 3.52
N ASN A 489 -50.11 28.52 3.09
CA ASN A 489 -50.67 27.98 1.85
C ASN A 489 -49.74 28.20 0.64
N PHE A 490 -49.17 27.10 0.14
CA PHE A 490 -48.92 26.82 -1.27
C PHE A 490 -49.15 25.32 -1.52
#